data_AF-A0A9C7VXZ4-F1
#
_entry.id   AF-A0A9C7VXZ4-F1
#
_cell.length_a   1.000
_cell.length_b   1.000
_cell.length_c   1.000
_cell.angle_alpha   90.00
_cell.angle_beta   90.00
_cell.angle_gamma   90.00
#
_symmetry.space_group_name_H-M   'P 1'
#
loop_
_entity.id
_entity.type
_entity.pdbx_description
1 polymer ?
#
loop_
_entity_poly.entity_id
_entity_poly.type
_entity_poly.pdbx_seq_one_letter_code
_entity_poly.pdbx_strand_id
1 'polypeptide(L)'
;MRTVKLNTKRYKGSKSLPTLSAFEVRQIVSDLIAEQLQLQAEGYNCSTQVVTDVLVKASVEGETIESTCDDLEAVPTGHTVRN
;
A
#
# COMPACT_ATOMS: atom_id res chain seq x y z
N MET A 1 -24.84 27.76 45.68
CA MET A 1 -24.74 27.51 44.23
C MET A 1 -23.27 27.73 43.83
N ARG A 2 -22.49 26.65 43.60
CA ARG A 2 -21.05 26.75 43.30
C ARG A 2 -20.82 26.47 41.82
N THR A 3 -20.29 27.45 41.09
CA THR A 3 -19.93 27.31 39.68
C THR A 3 -18.54 26.69 39.54
N VAL A 4 -18.46 25.52 38.91
CA VAL A 4 -17.19 24.85 38.57
C VAL A 4 -16.68 25.40 37.24
N LYS A 5 -15.53 26.07 37.24
CA LYS A 5 -14.84 26.51 36.00
C LYS A 5 -14.04 25.34 35.44
N LEU A 6 -14.48 24.78 34.32
CA LEU A 6 -13.72 23.78 33.56
C LEU A 6 -12.60 24.49 32.79
N ASN A 7 -11.34 24.20 33.14
CA ASN A 7 -10.17 24.67 32.42
C ASN A 7 -9.87 23.71 31.26
N THR A 8 -10.31 24.06 30.06
CA THR A 8 -10.00 23.30 28.84
C THR A 8 -8.59 23.67 28.37
N LYS A 9 -7.60 22.87 28.77
CA LYS A 9 -6.26 22.95 28.17
C LYS A 9 -6.39 22.66 26.67
N ARG A 10 -6.16 23.68 25.83
CA ARG A 10 -6.09 23.51 24.37
C ARG A 10 -4.98 22.53 24.04
N TYR A 11 -5.34 21.34 23.59
CA TYR A 11 -4.41 20.37 23.04
C TYR A 11 -3.75 21.02 21.81
N LYS A 12 -2.44 21.32 21.87
CA LYS A 12 -1.68 21.79 20.72
C LYS A 12 -1.76 20.69 19.66
N GLY A 13 -2.38 20.98 18.51
CA GLY A 13 -2.52 20.03 17.41
C GLY A 13 -1.20 19.35 17.11
N SER A 14 -1.24 18.02 16.94
CA SER A 14 -0.09 17.21 16.54
C SER A 14 0.59 17.84 15.32
N LYS A 15 1.92 17.90 15.32
CA LYS A 15 2.70 18.29 14.14
C LYS A 15 2.15 17.54 12.93
N SER A 16 1.84 18.26 11.84
CA SER A 16 1.37 17.64 10.60
C SER A 16 2.43 16.66 10.12
N LEU A 17 2.04 15.41 9.88
CA LEU A 17 2.92 14.43 9.25
C LEU A 17 3.24 14.90 7.81
N PRO A 18 4.43 14.59 7.29
CA PRO A 18 4.75 14.86 5.90
C PRO A 18 3.74 14.13 5.00
N THR A 19 3.16 14.85 4.04
CA THR A 19 2.27 14.28 3.03
C THR A 19 3.12 13.64 1.95
N LEU A 20 3.11 12.32 1.87
CA LEU A 20 3.77 11.57 0.81
C LEU A 20 2.81 11.38 -0.37
N SER A 21 3.34 11.46 -1.59
CA SER A 21 2.64 11.03 -2.80
C SER A 21 2.47 9.51 -2.82
N ALA A 22 1.48 9.02 -3.57
CA ALA A 22 1.28 7.58 -3.76
C ALA A 22 2.53 6.87 -4.33
N PHE A 23 3.28 7.58 -5.19
CA PHE A 23 4.53 7.08 -5.75
C PHE A 23 5.62 6.90 -4.67
N GLU A 24 5.80 7.90 -3.80
CA GLU A 24 6.77 7.84 -2.70
C GLU A 24 6.41 6.73 -1.71
N VAL A 25 5.12 6.60 -1.37
CA VAL A 25 4.66 5.50 -0.49
C VAL A 25 4.96 4.14 -1.13
N ARG A 26 4.64 3.95 -2.41
CA ARG A 26 4.94 2.69 -3.11
C ARG A 26 6.43 2.38 -3.10
N GLN A 27 7.29 3.35 -3.41
CA GLN A 27 8.74 3.14 -3.39
C GLN A 27 9.26 2.74 -2.01
N ILE A 28 8.89 3.48 -0.96
CA ILE A 28 9.32 3.17 0.41
C ILE A 28 8.89 1.75 0.82
N VAL A 29 7.67 1.35 0.48
CA VAL A 29 7.16 0.00 0.79
C VAL A 29 7.88 -1.06 -0.03
N SER A 30 8.09 -0.84 -1.34
CA SER A 30 8.85 -1.77 -2.19
C SER A 30 10.28 -1.98 -1.68
N ASP A 31 10.96 -0.91 -1.30
CA ASP A 31 12.33 -0.97 -0.79
C ASP A 31 12.39 -1.76 0.53
N LEU A 32 11.45 -1.49 1.45
CA LEU A 32 11.35 -2.22 2.70
C LEU A 32 11.10 -3.72 2.46
N ILE A 33 10.22 -4.08 1.54
CA ILE A 33 9.97 -5.48 1.18
C ILE A 33 11.23 -6.13 0.61
N ALA A 34 11.95 -5.44 -0.27
CA ALA A 34 13.18 -5.94 -0.86
C ALA A 34 14.27 -6.18 0.19
N GLU A 35 14.45 -5.24 1.13
CA GLU A 35 15.43 -5.35 2.21
C GLU A 35 15.11 -6.50 3.17
N GLN A 36 13.84 -6.66 3.55
CA GLN A 36 13.44 -7.62 4.59
C GLN A 36 13.26 -9.05 4.05
N LEU A 37 12.74 -9.22 2.84
CA LEU A 37 12.39 -10.53 2.32
C LEU A 37 13.43 -11.10 1.34
N GLN A 38 14.31 -10.25 0.78
CA GLN A 38 15.38 -10.65 -0.15
C GLN A 38 14.87 -11.55 -1.30
N LEU A 39 13.65 -11.29 -1.76
CA LEU A 39 13.00 -12.09 -2.80
C LEU A 39 13.73 -11.89 -4.13
N GLN A 40 14.00 -12.99 -4.82
CA GLN A 40 14.52 -13.00 -6.18
C GLN A 40 13.61 -13.85 -7.05
N ALA A 41 13.04 -13.23 -8.08
CA ALA A 41 12.30 -13.92 -9.11
C ALA A 41 12.91 -13.57 -10.47
N GLU A 42 13.56 -14.56 -11.07
CA GLU A 42 14.10 -14.51 -12.43
C GLU A 42 13.28 -15.46 -13.33
N GLY A 43 11.98 -15.18 -13.44
CA GLY A 43 11.07 -15.93 -14.29
C GLY A 43 10.90 -15.28 -15.66
N TYR A 44 10.57 -16.08 -16.68
CA TYR A 44 10.30 -15.59 -18.04
C TYR A 44 9.20 -14.51 -18.09
N ASN A 45 8.13 -14.69 -17.31
CA ASN A 45 7.00 -13.75 -17.22
C ASN A 45 6.85 -13.09 -15.85
N CYS A 46 7.72 -13.41 -14.88
CA CYS A 46 7.57 -12.96 -13.50
C CYS A 46 8.90 -12.39 -13.00
N SER A 47 8.93 -11.07 -12.81
CA SER A 47 10.07 -10.36 -12.23
C SER A 47 9.84 -10.14 -10.73
N THR A 48 10.93 -9.91 -9.99
CA THR A 48 10.85 -9.51 -8.57
C THR A 48 9.93 -8.31 -8.34
N GLN A 49 9.88 -7.36 -9.27
CA GLN A 49 8.99 -6.21 -9.20
C GLN A 49 7.51 -6.62 -9.17
N VAL A 50 7.13 -7.58 -10.03
CA VAL A 50 5.75 -8.11 -10.09
C VAL A 50 5.40 -8.82 -8.79
N VAL A 51 6.32 -9.61 -8.24
CA VAL A 51 6.12 -10.26 -6.94
C VAL A 51 5.87 -9.23 -5.84
N THR A 52 6.69 -8.18 -5.77
CA THR A 52 6.51 -7.10 -4.79
C THR A 52 5.16 -6.40 -4.96
N ASP A 53 4.74 -6.13 -6.20
CA ASP A 53 3.45 -5.47 -6.46
C ASP A 53 2.26 -6.34 -6.03
N VAL A 54 2.31 -7.65 -6.26
CA VAL A 54 1.29 -8.61 -5.78
C VAL A 54 1.25 -8.62 -4.25
N LEU A 55 2.41 -8.66 -3.58
CA LEU A 55 2.48 -8.63 -2.12
C LEU A 55 1.89 -7.35 -1.52
N VAL A 56 2.16 -6.20 -2.14
CA VAL A 56 1.59 -4.91 -1.72
C VAL A 56 0.08 -4.91 -1.90
N LYS A 57 -0.43 -5.34 -3.06
CA LYS A 57 -1.88 -5.40 -3.33
C LYS A 57 -2.60 -6.31 -2.33
N ALA A 58 -2.13 -7.56 -2.19
CA ALA A 58 -2.71 -8.53 -1.26
C ALA A 58 -2.74 -7.99 0.19
N SER A 59 -1.66 -7.31 0.62
CA SER A 59 -1.57 -6.73 1.97
C SER A 59 -2.54 -5.59 2.20
N VAL A 60 -2.73 -4.72 1.21
CA VAL A 60 -3.61 -3.55 1.30
C VAL A 60 -5.08 -3.95 1.24
N GLU A 61 -5.40 -4.94 0.41
CA GLU A 61 -6.78 -5.40 0.20
C GLU A 61 -7.19 -6.50 1.20
N GLY A 62 -6.24 -7.05 1.95
CA GLY A 62 -6.50 -8.12 2.91
C GLY A 62 -6.82 -9.46 2.22
N GLU A 63 -6.28 -9.65 1.02
CA GLU A 63 -6.52 -10.81 0.18
C GLU A 63 -5.38 -11.84 0.26
N THR A 64 -5.65 -13.06 -0.22
CA THR A 64 -4.58 -14.03 -0.45
C THR A 64 -3.82 -13.70 -1.73
N ILE A 65 -2.59 -14.19 -1.82
CA ILE A 65 -1.75 -14.01 -3.01
C ILE A 65 -2.46 -14.58 -4.26
N GLU A 66 -3.11 -15.74 -4.13
CA GLU A 66 -3.85 -16.39 -5.21
C GLU A 66 -5.02 -15.52 -5.69
N SER A 67 -5.85 -15.01 -4.77
CA SER A 67 -6.97 -14.11 -5.10
C SER A 67 -6.48 -12.87 -5.84
N THR A 68 -5.38 -12.28 -5.36
CA THR A 68 -4.78 -11.11 -6.00
C THR A 68 -4.25 -11.41 -7.41
N CYS A 69 -3.67 -12.59 -7.64
CA CYS A 69 -3.23 -13.02 -8.97
C CYS A 69 -4.41 -13.25 -9.92
N ASP A 70 -5.46 -13.94 -9.46
CA ASP A 70 -6.68 -14.20 -10.24
C ASP A 70 -7.32 -12.87 -10.67
N ASP A 71 -7.38 -11.91 -9.76
CA ASP A 71 -7.84 -10.56 -10.03
C ASP A 71 -7.03 -9.86 -11.12
N LEU A 72 -5.69 -9.94 -11.05
CA LEU A 72 -4.79 -9.31 -12.01
C LEU A 72 -4.88 -9.98 -13.39
N GLU A 73 -5.11 -11.29 -13.44
CA GLU A 73 -5.37 -12.03 -14.68
C GLU A 73 -6.74 -11.66 -15.29
N ALA A 74 -7.74 -11.39 -14.45
CA ALA A 74 -9.06 -10.96 -14.88
C ALA A 74 -9.09 -9.51 -15.43
N VAL A 75 -8.04 -8.71 -15.20
CA VAL A 75 -7.92 -7.36 -15.77
C VAL A 75 -7.71 -7.48 -17.29
N PRO A 76 -8.60 -6.90 -18.12
CA PRO A 76 -8.41 -6.90 -19.56
C PRO A 76 -7.08 -6.21 -19.89
N THR A 77 -6.27 -6.84 -20.74
CA THR A 77 -5.08 -6.18 -21.30
C THR A 77 -5.49 -4.84 -21.92
N GLY A 78 -4.68 -3.79 -21.80
CA GLY A 78 -5.02 -2.43 -22.25
C GLY A 78 -5.41 -2.28 -23.73
N HIS A 79 -5.31 -3.35 -24.52
CA HIS A 79 -5.77 -3.45 -25.90
C HIS A 79 -7.20 -4.00 -26.04
N THR A 80 -7.88 -4.34 -24.95
CA THR A 80 -9.23 -4.88 -24.97
C THR A 80 -10.24 -3.73 -24.98
N VAL A 81 -10.56 -3.23 -26.18
CA VAL A 81 -11.75 -2.38 -26.36
C VAL A 81 -12.97 -3.26 -26.16
N ARG A 82 -13.76 -2.99 -25.11
CA ARG A 82 -15.10 -3.58 -24.94
C ARG A 82 -16.07 -2.75 -25.79
N ASN A 83 -16.50 -3.30 -26.93
CA ASN A 83 -17.65 -2.80 -27.69
C ASN A 83 -18.97 -3.19 -27.00
#